data_AF-A0A2D5C9S3-F1
#
_entry.id   AF-A0A2D5C9S3-F1
#
_cell.length_a   1.000
_cell.length_b   1.000
_cell.length_c   1.000
_cell.angle_alpha   90.00
_cell.angle_beta   90.00
_cell.angle_gamma   90.00
#
_symmetry.space_group_name_H-M   'P 1'
#
loop_
_entity.id
_entity.type
_entity.pdbx_description
1 polymer ?
#
loop_
_entity_poly.entity_id
_entity_poly.type
_entity_poly.pdbx_seq_one_letter_code
_entity_poly.pdbx_strand_id
1 'polypeptide(L)'
;MNKKNSLLLPPQFFENDFHKKLNYILQFKVDVLYLFDHLKNPINATKPSYKLTEEVFNLYEKVNNKIKIGVCVLNVNTRYLGKLLKDILEPLLELNSISLGLGTGDNKYENHDFLHENNIEDIISFILENKNFIHNESQLFLGGNSKEKLDLVKKYNLGINQWMGLDSNFVKKHNIYNHLFNPVGSLSRCITHENQLEFDYEKIHILKDSNLKIFQESIDNIFKNE
;
A
#
# COMPACT_ATOMS: atom_id res chain seq x y z
N MET A 1 1.93 19.47 -11.84
CA MET A 1 1.24 18.28 -11.32
C MET A 1 2.16 17.08 -11.46
N ASN A 2 2.81 16.66 -10.37
CA ASN A 2 3.51 15.38 -10.37
C ASN A 2 2.47 14.30 -10.03
N LYS A 3 1.72 13.86 -11.04
CA LYS A 3 0.77 12.76 -10.90
C LYS A 3 1.58 11.48 -10.66
N LYS A 4 1.51 10.94 -9.44
CA LYS A 4 2.00 9.60 -9.14
C LYS A 4 0.88 8.59 -9.41
N ASN A 5 1.16 7.59 -10.22
CA ASN A 5 0.24 6.51 -10.56
C ASN A 5 0.84 5.18 -10.11
N SER A 6 0.17 4.55 -9.16
CA SER A 6 0.59 3.29 -8.54
C SER A 6 -0.48 2.23 -8.74
N LEU A 7 -0.12 0.97 -8.59
CA LEU A 7 -1.01 -0.17 -8.77
C LEU A 7 -1.12 -0.97 -7.48
N LEU A 8 -2.33 -1.36 -7.08
CA LEU A 8 -2.55 -2.35 -6.04
C LEU A 8 -2.85 -3.71 -6.67
N LEU A 9 -1.96 -4.68 -6.45
CA LEU A 9 -1.99 -5.97 -7.11
C LEU A 9 -2.90 -6.98 -6.36
N PRO A 10 -3.86 -7.61 -7.04
CA PRO A 10 -4.70 -8.66 -6.45
C PRO A 10 -3.93 -9.99 -6.35
N PRO A 11 -4.40 -10.97 -5.55
CA PRO A 11 -3.65 -12.20 -5.35
C PRO A 11 -3.54 -13.06 -6.61
N GLN A 12 -4.53 -12.96 -7.50
CA GLN A 12 -4.55 -13.64 -8.79
C GLN A 12 -3.42 -13.19 -9.73
N PHE A 13 -2.77 -12.06 -9.45
CA PHE A 13 -1.59 -11.61 -10.19
C PHE A 13 -0.44 -12.63 -10.15
N PHE A 14 -0.29 -13.34 -9.02
CA PHE A 14 0.80 -14.28 -8.78
C PHE A 14 0.50 -15.71 -9.25
N GLU A 15 -0.77 -16.04 -9.50
CA GLU A 15 -1.18 -17.40 -9.84
C GLU A 15 -0.83 -17.77 -11.30
N ASN A 16 -1.30 -16.98 -12.27
CA ASN A 16 -1.18 -17.29 -13.70
C ASN A 16 -0.58 -16.13 -14.48
N ASP A 17 0.27 -16.47 -15.47
CA ASP A 17 0.94 -15.52 -16.37
C ASP A 17 1.72 -14.39 -15.67
N PHE A 18 2.11 -14.59 -14.40
CA PHE A 18 2.79 -13.60 -13.57
C PHE A 18 3.93 -12.87 -14.31
N HIS A 19 4.83 -13.63 -14.96
CA HIS A 19 5.93 -13.05 -15.72
C HIS A 19 5.47 -12.18 -16.90
N LYS A 20 4.43 -12.59 -17.63
CA LYS A 20 3.90 -11.81 -18.75
C LYS A 20 3.21 -10.55 -18.24
N LYS A 21 2.44 -10.64 -17.15
CA LYS A 21 1.76 -9.50 -16.51
C LYS A 21 2.76 -8.48 -15.97
N LEU A 22 3.80 -8.95 -15.27
CA LEU A 22 4.87 -8.08 -14.77
C LEU A 22 5.64 -7.41 -15.91
N ASN A 23 6.04 -8.17 -16.94
CA ASN A 23 6.69 -7.61 -18.12
C ASN A 23 5.82 -6.58 -18.85
N TYR A 24 4.50 -6.72 -18.77
CA TYR A 24 3.57 -5.74 -19.32
C TYR A 24 3.55 -4.45 -18.49
N ILE A 25 3.42 -4.54 -17.17
CA ILE A 25 3.52 -3.38 -16.25
C ILE A 25 4.80 -2.59 -16.49
N LEU A 26 5.92 -3.28 -16.66
CA LEU A 26 7.25 -2.67 -16.85
C LEU A 26 7.39 -1.84 -18.14
N GLN A 27 6.39 -1.87 -19.03
CA GLN A 27 6.34 -1.01 -20.22
C GLN A 27 5.76 0.38 -19.92
N PHE A 28 5.17 0.58 -18.74
CA PHE A 28 4.49 1.80 -18.33
C PHE A 28 5.22 2.49 -17.19
N LYS A 29 4.98 3.80 -17.03
CA LYS A 29 5.51 4.59 -15.93
C LYS A 29 4.64 4.41 -14.68
N VAL A 30 4.85 3.29 -13.98
CA VAL A 30 4.24 3.01 -12.69
C VAL A 30 5.19 3.45 -11.58
N ASP A 31 4.70 4.21 -10.60
CA ASP A 31 5.53 4.70 -9.49
C ASP A 31 5.76 3.61 -8.43
N VAL A 32 4.69 2.94 -8.00
CA VAL A 32 4.73 1.90 -6.96
C VAL A 32 3.82 0.72 -7.30
N LEU A 33 4.29 -0.50 -7.05
CA LEU A 33 3.47 -1.71 -6.97
C LEU A 33 3.18 -2.04 -5.51
N TYR A 34 1.93 -1.94 -5.11
CA TYR A 34 1.46 -2.25 -3.76
C TYR A 34 0.87 -3.66 -3.68
N LEU A 35 1.11 -4.31 -2.54
CA LEU A 35 0.40 -5.50 -2.06
C LEU A 35 -0.41 -5.13 -0.82
N PHE A 36 -1.39 -5.93 -0.44
CA PHE A 36 -2.19 -5.75 0.76
C PHE A 36 -2.05 -6.95 1.70
N ASP A 37 -2.22 -6.71 3.00
CA ASP A 37 -2.05 -7.73 4.04
C ASP A 37 -3.40 -8.35 4.43
N HIS A 38 -4.02 -9.09 3.51
CA HIS A 38 -5.29 -9.77 3.78
C HIS A 38 -5.09 -11.27 4.04
N LEU A 39 -5.73 -11.76 5.09
CA LEU A 39 -5.79 -13.20 5.40
C LEU A 39 -6.80 -13.93 4.51
N LYS A 40 -7.88 -13.26 4.10
CA LYS A 40 -8.90 -13.79 3.18
C LYS A 40 -8.74 -13.18 1.80
N ASN A 41 -8.80 -14.02 0.76
CA ASN A 41 -8.76 -13.53 -0.62
C ASN A 41 -9.99 -12.64 -0.90
N PRO A 42 -9.79 -11.40 -1.41
CA PRO A 42 -10.86 -10.41 -1.50
C PRO A 42 -11.87 -10.68 -2.62
N ILE A 43 -11.54 -11.55 -3.58
CA ILE A 43 -12.44 -11.96 -4.66
C ILE A 43 -13.26 -13.18 -4.25
N ASN A 44 -12.61 -14.15 -3.59
CA ASN A 44 -13.27 -15.35 -3.10
C ASN A 44 -12.57 -15.86 -1.84
N ALA A 45 -13.24 -15.81 -0.69
CA ALA A 45 -12.68 -16.22 0.60
C ALA A 45 -12.25 -17.70 0.67
N THR A 46 -12.69 -18.56 -0.26
CA THR A 46 -12.24 -19.96 -0.35
C THR A 46 -10.94 -20.14 -1.13
N LYS A 47 -10.49 -19.10 -1.86
CA LYS A 47 -9.20 -19.11 -2.55
C LYS A 47 -8.08 -18.68 -1.61
N PRO A 48 -6.85 -19.17 -1.82
CA PRO A 48 -5.70 -18.71 -1.06
C PRO A 48 -5.45 -17.21 -1.28
N SER A 49 -4.97 -16.54 -0.24
CA SER A 49 -4.26 -15.27 -0.35
C SER A 49 -2.76 -15.57 -0.48
N TYR A 50 -1.98 -14.65 -1.03
CA TYR A 50 -0.52 -14.81 -1.01
C TYR A 50 0.04 -14.62 0.40
N LYS A 51 1.25 -15.13 0.61
CA LYS A 51 2.04 -14.76 1.77
C LYS A 51 2.75 -13.44 1.48
N LEU A 52 2.37 -12.38 2.21
CA LEU A 52 2.76 -11.00 1.92
C LEU A 52 4.28 -10.84 1.74
N THR A 53 5.08 -11.28 2.70
CA THR A 53 6.54 -11.08 2.64
C THR A 53 7.17 -11.82 1.46
N GLU A 54 6.83 -13.11 1.25
CA GLU A 54 7.33 -13.89 0.12
C GLU A 54 7.08 -13.17 -1.22
N GLU A 55 5.86 -12.66 -1.45
CA GLU A 55 5.56 -11.98 -2.72
C GLU A 55 6.11 -10.56 -2.82
N VAL A 56 6.26 -9.83 -1.71
CA VAL A 56 6.95 -8.53 -1.72
C VAL A 56 8.39 -8.71 -2.17
N PHE A 57 9.12 -9.67 -1.60
CA PHE A 57 10.52 -9.92 -1.97
C PHE A 57 10.65 -10.44 -3.40
N ASN A 58 9.79 -11.39 -3.80
CA ASN A 58 9.74 -11.92 -5.16
C ASN A 58 9.54 -10.80 -6.19
N LEU A 59 8.64 -9.85 -5.92
CA LEU A 59 8.44 -8.69 -6.78
C LEU A 59 9.63 -7.73 -6.76
N TYR A 60 10.14 -7.40 -5.58
CA TYR A 60 11.26 -6.48 -5.41
C TYR A 60 12.49 -6.93 -6.23
N GLU A 61 12.83 -8.22 -6.18
CA GLU A 61 13.90 -8.79 -6.99
C GLU A 61 13.63 -8.69 -8.50
N LYS A 62 12.41 -9.01 -8.94
CA LYS A 62 12.07 -9.05 -10.37
C LYS A 62 11.90 -7.68 -11.02
N VAL A 63 11.40 -6.69 -10.28
CA VAL A 63 11.36 -5.31 -10.78
C VAL A 63 12.75 -4.69 -10.81
N ASN A 64 13.67 -5.16 -9.95
CA ASN A 64 15.08 -4.76 -9.92
C ASN A 64 15.25 -3.22 -9.97
N ASN A 65 14.66 -2.53 -8.99
CA ASN A 65 14.68 -1.07 -8.85
C ASN A 65 13.99 -0.27 -9.98
N LYS A 66 13.34 -0.91 -10.96
CA LYS A 66 12.61 -0.19 -12.03
C LYS A 66 11.32 0.45 -11.52
N ILE A 67 10.67 -0.16 -10.53
CA ILE A 67 9.44 0.32 -9.90
C ILE A 67 9.60 0.11 -8.38
N LYS A 68 9.12 1.05 -7.56
CA LYS A 68 9.13 0.88 -6.10
C LYS A 68 8.12 -0.19 -5.69
N ILE A 69 8.39 -0.90 -4.61
CA ILE A 69 7.44 -1.85 -4.02
C ILE A 69 6.85 -1.25 -2.75
N GLY A 70 5.61 -1.60 -2.44
CA GLY A 70 4.97 -1.16 -1.21
C GLY A 70 3.94 -2.13 -0.65
N VAL A 71 3.49 -1.82 0.56
CA VAL A 71 2.38 -2.50 1.23
C VAL A 71 1.29 -1.49 1.55
N CYS A 72 0.06 -1.70 1.09
CA CYS A 72 -1.09 -0.80 1.24
C CYS A 72 -2.35 -1.60 1.62
N VAL A 73 -2.66 -1.80 2.90
CA VAL A 73 -1.83 -1.50 4.08
C VAL A 73 -1.53 -2.80 4.84
N LEU A 74 -0.44 -2.78 5.61
CA LEU A 74 -0.08 -3.80 6.58
C LEU A 74 -1.03 -3.69 7.77
N ASN A 75 -1.78 -4.75 8.08
CA ASN A 75 -2.59 -4.76 9.30
C ASN A 75 -1.72 -5.19 10.48
N VAL A 76 -1.45 -4.23 11.37
CA VAL A 76 -0.62 -4.44 12.55
C VAL A 76 -1.22 -5.42 13.55
N ASN A 77 -2.52 -5.68 13.50
CA ASN A 77 -3.23 -6.52 14.47
C ASN A 77 -3.34 -7.99 14.04
N THR A 78 -2.89 -8.36 12.83
CA THR A 78 -3.00 -9.74 12.32
C THR A 78 -2.07 -10.74 12.99
N ARG A 79 -1.03 -10.27 13.69
CA ARG A 79 0.04 -11.11 14.27
C ARG A 79 0.48 -10.52 15.60
N TYR A 80 0.94 -11.36 16.52
CA TYR A 80 1.49 -10.88 17.79
C TYR A 80 2.73 -10.02 17.53
N LEU A 81 2.98 -9.05 18.41
CA LEU A 81 4.01 -8.02 18.22
C LEU A 81 5.36 -8.57 17.79
N GLY A 82 5.90 -9.58 18.48
CA GLY A 82 7.21 -10.15 18.15
C GLY A 82 7.32 -10.67 16.71
N LYS A 83 6.27 -11.32 16.20
CA LYS A 83 6.20 -11.80 14.81
C LYS A 83 5.99 -10.65 13.82
N LEU A 84 5.17 -9.66 14.16
CA LEU A 84 5.02 -8.46 13.34
C LEU A 84 6.35 -7.74 13.17
N LEU A 85 7.11 -7.55 14.25
CA LEU A 85 8.39 -6.85 14.19
C LEU A 85 9.43 -7.66 13.42
N LYS A 86 9.70 -8.90 13.86
CA LYS A 86 10.83 -9.69 13.34
C LYS A 86 10.59 -10.33 11.98
N ASP A 87 9.41 -10.91 11.78
CA ASP A 87 9.17 -11.74 10.58
C ASP A 87 8.65 -10.90 9.41
N ILE A 88 8.21 -9.66 9.68
CA ILE A 88 7.49 -8.83 8.71
C ILE A 88 8.13 -7.45 8.58
N LEU A 89 8.13 -6.63 9.63
CA LEU A 89 8.60 -5.26 9.52
C LEU A 89 10.11 -5.21 9.27
N GLU A 90 10.94 -5.84 10.10
CA GLU A 90 12.40 -5.85 9.94
C GLU A 90 12.81 -6.22 8.50
N PRO A 91 12.36 -7.34 7.90
CA PRO A 91 12.64 -7.66 6.51
C PRO A 91 12.21 -6.58 5.52
N LEU A 92 11.02 -5.99 5.69
CA LEU A 92 10.54 -4.93 4.79
C LEU A 92 11.38 -3.66 4.91
N LEU A 93 11.91 -3.33 6.09
CA LEU A 93 12.72 -2.13 6.32
C LEU A 93 14.14 -2.24 5.72
N GLU A 94 14.61 -3.45 5.41
CA GLU A 94 15.86 -3.68 4.68
C GLU A 94 15.76 -3.36 3.17
N LEU A 95 14.53 -3.26 2.63
CA LEU A 95 14.32 -2.96 1.22
C LEU A 95 14.61 -1.49 0.92
N ASN A 96 15.22 -1.23 -0.25
CA ASN A 96 15.48 0.14 -0.68
C ASN A 96 14.18 0.81 -1.14
N SER A 97 13.91 2.00 -0.62
CA SER A 97 12.79 2.87 -1.04
C SER A 97 11.41 2.20 -1.00
N ILE A 98 11.14 1.37 0.02
CA ILE A 98 9.81 0.76 0.19
C ILE A 98 8.77 1.79 0.59
N SER A 99 7.54 1.67 0.07
CA SER A 99 6.38 2.44 0.52
C SER A 99 5.49 1.62 1.46
N LEU A 100 5.56 1.88 2.76
CA LEU A 100 4.89 1.11 3.80
C LEU A 100 3.65 1.84 4.34
N GLY A 101 2.49 1.25 4.13
CA GLY A 101 1.24 1.69 4.73
C GLY A 101 0.88 0.85 5.94
N LEU A 102 0.46 1.47 7.04
CA LEU A 102 -0.05 0.76 8.21
C LEU A 102 -1.57 0.96 8.39
N GLY A 103 -2.22 -0.08 8.90
CA GLY A 103 -3.60 -0.06 9.34
C GLY A 103 -3.81 -0.96 10.55
N THR A 104 -4.95 -0.79 11.21
CA THR A 104 -5.38 -1.59 12.37
C THR A 104 -6.39 -2.67 11.98
N GLY A 105 -6.64 -2.82 10.68
CA GLY A 105 -7.56 -3.79 10.13
C GLY A 105 -8.97 -3.31 9.83
N ASP A 106 -9.74 -4.19 9.18
CA ASP A 106 -11.16 -4.07 8.93
C ASP A 106 -11.92 -5.38 9.19
N ASN A 107 -13.24 -5.25 9.36
CA ASN A 107 -14.06 -6.40 9.72
C ASN A 107 -14.27 -7.41 8.56
N LYS A 108 -13.82 -7.08 7.35
CA LYS A 108 -14.21 -7.76 6.12
C LYS A 108 -13.21 -8.82 5.69
N TYR A 109 -11.91 -8.54 5.83
CA TYR A 109 -10.84 -9.41 5.31
C TYR A 109 -10.04 -10.14 6.38
N GLU A 110 -10.46 -10.00 7.63
CA GLU A 110 -9.79 -10.56 8.81
C GLU A 110 -10.52 -11.77 9.40
N ASN A 111 -9.78 -12.54 10.19
CA ASN A 111 -10.33 -13.54 11.10
C ASN A 111 -10.29 -12.98 12.52
N HIS A 112 -11.45 -12.66 13.10
CA HIS A 112 -11.53 -11.87 14.34
C HIS A 112 -11.19 -12.69 15.58
N ASP A 113 -11.16 -14.01 15.47
CA ASP A 113 -10.87 -14.91 16.58
C ASP A 113 -9.42 -14.78 17.08
N PHE A 114 -8.53 -14.10 16.34
CA PHE A 114 -7.09 -14.04 16.61
C PHE A 114 -6.47 -12.65 16.37
N LEU A 115 -7.24 -11.56 16.52
CA LEU A 115 -6.66 -10.21 16.41
C LEU A 115 -5.90 -9.84 17.69
N HIS A 116 -4.74 -9.22 17.48
CA HIS A 116 -3.93 -8.64 18.55
C HIS A 116 -4.23 -7.14 18.68
N GLU A 117 -4.09 -6.59 19.88
CA GLU A 117 -4.24 -5.15 20.13
C GLU A 117 -2.86 -4.48 20.17
N ASN A 118 -2.09 -4.61 19.08
CA ASN A 118 -0.78 -3.99 19.04
C ASN A 118 -0.94 -2.47 18.98
N ASN A 119 -0.13 -1.76 19.75
CA ASN A 119 -0.12 -0.30 19.72
C ASN A 119 0.52 0.18 18.41
N ILE A 120 -0.28 0.80 17.55
CA ILE A 120 0.18 1.31 16.26
C ILE A 120 1.21 2.44 16.41
N GLU A 121 1.15 3.22 17.49
CA GLU A 121 2.12 4.29 17.77
C GLU A 121 3.52 3.74 18.10
N ASP A 122 3.58 2.65 18.87
CA ASP A 122 4.84 1.97 19.17
C ASP A 122 5.47 1.42 17.89
N ILE A 123 4.64 0.89 16.98
CA ILE A 123 5.09 0.38 15.68
C ILE A 123 5.57 1.51 14.76
N ILE A 124 4.87 2.64 14.72
CA ILE A 124 5.32 3.84 13.98
C ILE A 124 6.68 4.28 14.51
N SER A 125 6.83 4.38 15.83
CA SER A 125 8.09 4.79 16.46
C SER A 125 9.23 3.82 16.11
N PHE A 126 8.98 2.51 16.21
CA PHE A 126 9.94 1.47 15.79
C PHE A 126 10.42 1.64 14.34
N ILE A 127 9.52 1.91 13.40
CA ILE A 127 9.86 2.09 11.98
C ILE A 127 10.69 3.37 11.78
N LEU A 128 10.28 4.48 12.40
CA LEU A 128 10.94 5.79 12.23
C LEU A 128 12.31 5.86 12.92
N GLU A 129 12.57 5.02 13.92
CA GLU A 129 13.88 4.89 14.56
C GLU A 129 14.83 3.94 13.81
N ASN A 130 14.32 3.18 12.84
CA ASN A 130 15.13 2.26 12.05
C ASN A 130 16.02 3.04 11.05
N LYS A 131 17.35 2.85 11.17
CA LYS A 131 18.33 3.55 10.32
C LYS A 131 18.21 3.19 8.84
N ASN A 132 17.93 1.92 8.53
CA ASN A 132 17.80 1.47 7.14
C ASN A 132 16.58 2.12 6.48
N PHE A 133 15.46 2.21 7.18
CA PHE A 133 14.28 2.94 6.71
C PHE A 133 14.60 4.40 6.34
N ILE A 134 15.34 5.11 7.21
CA ILE A 134 15.74 6.52 6.96
C ILE A 134 16.70 6.61 5.77
N HIS A 135 17.73 5.76 5.73
CA HIS A 135 18.75 5.81 4.68
C HIS A 135 18.22 5.42 3.30
N ASN A 136 17.20 4.56 3.25
CA ASN A 136 16.66 4.01 2.01
C ASN A 136 15.62 4.92 1.34
N GLU A 137 15.35 6.12 1.88
CA GLU A 137 14.30 7.03 1.42
C GLU A 137 12.92 6.35 1.33
N SER A 138 12.66 5.45 2.29
CA SER A 138 11.41 4.71 2.39
C SER A 138 10.27 5.60 2.88
N GLN A 139 9.05 5.25 2.50
CA GLN A 139 7.86 6.02 2.84
C GLN A 139 7.03 5.31 3.91
N LEU A 140 6.44 6.10 4.81
CA LEU A 140 5.50 5.60 5.81
C LEU A 140 4.19 6.40 5.75
N PHE A 141 3.07 5.70 5.68
CA PHE A 141 1.74 6.32 5.67
C PHE A 141 0.72 5.54 6.49
N LEU A 142 -0.34 6.23 6.93
CA LEU A 142 -1.45 5.61 7.66
C LEU A 142 -2.72 5.51 6.83
N GLY A 143 -3.34 4.33 6.86
CA GLY A 143 -4.67 4.06 6.34
C GLY A 143 -5.75 4.21 7.41
N GLY A 144 -6.80 4.99 7.12
CA GLY A 144 -7.98 5.14 7.96
C GLY A 144 -8.47 6.58 8.09
N ASN A 145 -9.64 6.77 8.70
CA ASN A 145 -10.30 8.08 8.84
C ASN A 145 -10.56 8.47 10.31
N SER A 146 -10.17 7.63 11.28
CA SER A 146 -10.41 7.93 12.69
C SER A 146 -9.58 9.13 13.14
N LYS A 147 -10.10 9.90 14.10
CA LYS A 147 -9.40 11.04 14.68
C LYS A 147 -8.03 10.63 15.23
N GLU A 148 -7.98 9.51 15.96
CA GLU A 148 -6.75 8.93 16.50
C GLU A 148 -5.66 8.74 15.43
N LYS A 149 -6.00 8.12 14.29
CA LYS A 149 -5.04 7.92 13.19
C LYS A 149 -4.58 9.23 12.58
N LEU A 150 -5.49 10.21 12.43
CA LEU A 150 -5.14 11.52 11.90
C LEU A 150 -4.30 12.35 12.88
N ASP A 151 -4.45 12.13 14.19
CA ASP A 151 -3.62 12.76 15.20
C ASP A 151 -2.20 12.15 15.20
N LEU A 152 -2.07 10.83 15.00
CA LEU A 152 -0.77 10.17 14.76
C LEU A 152 -0.08 10.66 13.49
N VAL A 153 -0.83 10.81 12.39
CA VAL A 153 -0.31 11.41 11.14
C VAL A 153 0.35 12.76 11.41
N LYS A 154 -0.33 13.64 12.16
CA LYS A 154 0.20 14.97 12.51
C LYS A 154 1.40 14.88 13.42
N LYS A 155 1.34 14.04 14.46
CA LYS A 155 2.41 13.88 15.45
C LYS A 155 3.73 13.44 14.81
N TYR A 156 3.68 12.55 13.82
CA TYR A 156 4.85 11.94 13.21
C TYR A 156 5.10 12.37 11.74
N ASN A 157 4.36 13.37 11.23
CA ASN A 157 4.41 13.83 9.83
C ASN A 157 4.29 12.67 8.81
N LEU A 158 3.35 11.76 9.01
CA LEU A 158 3.19 10.59 8.14
C LEU A 158 2.46 10.92 6.83
N GLY A 159 2.65 10.08 5.82
CA GLY A 159 1.74 10.05 4.67
C GLY A 159 0.32 9.64 5.08
N ILE A 160 -0.65 9.90 4.21
CA ILE A 160 -2.05 9.56 4.46
C ILE A 160 -2.60 8.81 3.26
N ASN A 161 -3.12 7.60 3.49
CA ASN A 161 -3.89 6.87 2.48
C ASN A 161 -5.39 6.92 2.79
N GLN A 162 -6.20 7.05 1.73
CA GLN A 162 -7.64 6.78 1.80
C GLN A 162 -8.01 5.58 0.94
N TRP A 163 -8.54 4.53 1.58
CA TRP A 163 -9.21 3.45 0.88
C TRP A 163 -10.57 3.91 0.35
N MET A 164 -10.70 4.13 -0.96
CA MET A 164 -11.95 4.50 -1.63
C MET A 164 -12.77 5.57 -0.85
N GLY A 165 -14.10 5.53 -0.88
CA GLY A 165 -14.94 6.42 -0.07
C GLY A 165 -15.13 7.83 -0.67
N LEU A 166 -15.65 8.75 0.15
CA LEU A 166 -16.11 10.07 -0.30
C LEU A 166 -14.96 11.04 -0.59
N ASP A 167 -15.13 11.87 -1.62
CA ASP A 167 -14.19 12.96 -1.95
C ASP A 167 -14.07 13.98 -0.81
N SER A 168 -15.17 14.28 -0.12
CA SER A 168 -15.17 15.21 1.02
C SER A 168 -14.26 14.74 2.17
N ASN A 169 -14.13 13.43 2.38
CA ASN A 169 -13.19 12.90 3.37
C ASN A 169 -11.75 13.03 2.89
N PHE A 170 -11.51 12.86 1.59
CA PHE A 170 -10.17 12.99 1.04
C PHE A 170 -9.70 14.44 1.00
N VAL A 171 -10.59 15.40 0.71
CA VAL A 171 -10.31 16.85 0.82
C VAL A 171 -9.93 17.22 2.26
N LYS A 172 -10.60 16.66 3.28
CA LYS A 172 -10.22 16.86 4.69
C LYS A 172 -8.80 16.33 4.97
N LYS A 173 -8.45 15.17 4.42
CA LYS A 173 -7.10 14.60 4.54
C LYS A 173 -6.04 15.43 3.84
N HIS A 174 -6.34 15.93 2.64
CA HIS A 174 -5.48 16.86 1.92
C HIS A 174 -5.19 18.11 2.75
N ASN A 175 -6.22 18.70 3.38
CA ASN A 175 -6.02 19.84 4.26
C ASN A 175 -5.13 19.51 5.46
N ILE A 176 -5.23 18.32 6.06
CA ILE A 176 -4.31 17.90 7.12
C ILE A 176 -2.89 17.74 6.56
N TYR A 177 -2.74 17.05 5.43
CA TYR A 177 -1.46 16.75 4.80
C TYR A 177 -0.66 18.00 4.43
N ASN A 178 -1.32 19.03 3.88
CA ASN A 178 -0.65 20.27 3.48
C ASN A 178 -0.08 21.10 4.65
N HIS A 179 -0.45 20.77 5.89
CA HIS A 179 0.09 21.42 7.09
C HIS A 179 1.19 20.59 7.77
N LEU A 180 1.53 19.42 7.22
CA LEU A 180 2.60 18.59 7.74
C LEU A 180 3.97 19.14 7.30
N PHE A 181 4.97 19.02 8.16
CA PHE A 181 6.33 19.43 7.85
C PHE A 181 7.11 18.23 7.31
N ASN A 182 7.58 18.32 6.06
CA ASN A 182 8.35 17.27 5.37
C ASN A 182 7.78 15.85 5.58
N PRO A 183 6.59 15.55 5.03
CA PRO A 183 5.93 14.28 5.28
C PRO A 183 6.80 13.07 4.89
N VAL A 184 6.83 12.06 5.75
CA VAL A 184 7.56 10.79 5.53
C VAL A 184 6.90 9.96 4.42
N GLY A 185 5.67 10.27 4.01
CA GLY A 185 4.97 9.57 2.94
C GLY A 185 4.06 10.50 2.14
N SER A 186 3.51 9.98 1.04
CA SER A 186 2.65 10.74 0.14
C SER A 186 1.20 10.81 0.67
N LEU A 187 0.44 11.82 0.24
CA LEU A 187 -1.03 11.76 0.24
C LEU A 187 -1.46 10.84 -0.91
N SER A 188 -2.22 9.79 -0.61
CA SER A 188 -2.63 8.79 -1.61
C SER A 188 -4.08 8.35 -1.45
N ARG A 189 -4.66 7.86 -2.55
CA ARG A 189 -6.02 7.32 -2.54
C ARG A 189 -6.14 6.10 -3.44
N CYS A 190 -6.76 5.05 -2.91
CA CYS A 190 -7.13 3.88 -3.69
C CYS A 190 -8.38 4.17 -4.52
N ILE A 191 -8.31 3.93 -5.82
CA ILE A 191 -9.37 4.26 -6.79
C ILE A 191 -9.68 3.08 -7.71
N THR A 192 -10.93 3.03 -8.20
CA THR A 192 -11.39 2.10 -9.25
C THR A 192 -11.82 2.81 -10.53
N HIS A 193 -11.91 4.14 -10.47
CA HIS A 193 -12.27 5.03 -11.56
C HIS A 193 -11.53 6.35 -11.35
N GLU A 194 -11.32 7.10 -12.43
CA GLU A 194 -10.70 8.41 -12.35
C GLU A 194 -11.61 9.40 -11.61
N ASN A 195 -11.05 10.03 -10.57
CA ASN A 195 -11.63 11.21 -9.95
C ASN A 195 -10.79 12.43 -10.33
N GLN A 196 -11.46 13.50 -10.75
CA GLN A 196 -10.82 14.78 -11.02
C GLN A 196 -10.88 15.62 -9.74
N LEU A 197 -9.83 15.55 -8.94
CA LEU A 197 -9.60 16.49 -7.84
C LEU A 197 -8.52 17.48 -8.25
N GLU A 198 -8.68 18.73 -7.83
CA GLU A 198 -7.85 19.86 -8.27
C GLU A 198 -6.50 19.97 -7.54
N PHE A 199 -6.06 18.92 -6.83
CA PHE A 199 -4.79 18.89 -6.10
C PHE A 199 -3.97 17.64 -6.42
N ASP A 200 -2.66 17.72 -6.20
CA ASP A 200 -1.73 16.62 -6.45
C ASP A 200 -1.81 15.57 -5.33
N TYR A 201 -1.95 14.31 -5.72
CA TYR A 201 -1.88 13.15 -4.82
C TYR A 201 -1.51 11.89 -5.63
N GLU A 202 -1.07 10.85 -4.93
CA GLU A 202 -0.84 9.54 -5.53
C GLU A 202 -2.15 8.79 -5.76
N LYS A 203 -2.43 8.45 -7.01
CA LYS A 203 -3.53 7.56 -7.39
C LYS A 203 -3.05 6.11 -7.30
N ILE A 204 -3.67 5.32 -6.42
CA ILE A 204 -3.42 3.88 -6.31
C ILE A 204 -4.57 3.14 -7.00
N HIS A 205 -4.35 2.66 -8.22
CA HIS A 205 -5.37 1.97 -9.00
C HIS A 205 -5.52 0.53 -8.50
N ILE A 206 -6.74 0.18 -8.06
CA ILE A 206 -7.05 -1.18 -7.60
C ILE A 206 -7.31 -2.06 -8.81
N LEU A 207 -6.39 -2.98 -9.09
CA LEU A 207 -6.55 -3.88 -10.23
C LEU A 207 -7.48 -5.04 -9.92
N LYS A 208 -8.24 -5.43 -10.94
CA LYS A 208 -8.95 -6.71 -10.99
C LYS A 208 -8.24 -7.59 -12.00
N ASP A 209 -7.89 -8.80 -11.60
CA ASP A 209 -7.15 -9.73 -12.45
C ASP A 209 -7.84 -11.09 -12.46
N SER A 210 -8.54 -11.36 -13.57
CA SER A 210 -9.18 -12.65 -13.82
C SER A 210 -8.46 -13.46 -14.89
N ASN A 211 -7.81 -12.80 -15.86
CA ASN A 211 -6.92 -13.41 -16.85
C ASN A 211 -6.01 -12.33 -17.48
N LEU A 212 -5.02 -12.77 -18.27
CA LEU A 212 -4.04 -11.88 -18.90
C LEU A 212 -4.67 -10.78 -19.78
N LYS A 213 -5.73 -11.09 -20.55
CA LYS A 213 -6.37 -10.10 -21.43
C LYS A 213 -7.04 -8.99 -20.61
N ILE A 214 -7.85 -9.36 -19.61
CA ILE A 214 -8.53 -8.40 -18.74
C ILE A 214 -7.52 -7.57 -17.95
N PHE A 215 -6.43 -8.19 -17.51
CA PHE A 215 -5.33 -7.49 -16.86
C PHE A 215 -4.71 -6.43 -17.79
N GLN A 216 -4.35 -6.80 -19.03
CA GLN A 216 -3.75 -5.87 -20.00
C GLN A 216 -4.70 -4.72 -20.35
N GLU A 217 -5.99 -5.01 -20.59
CA GLU A 217 -7.02 -3.99 -20.82
C GLU A 217 -7.15 -3.02 -19.63
N SER A 218 -7.03 -3.54 -18.40
CA SER A 218 -7.08 -2.70 -17.19
C SER A 218 -5.87 -1.76 -17.10
N ILE A 219 -4.67 -2.24 -17.40
CA ILE A 219 -3.44 -1.41 -17.45
C ILE A 219 -3.55 -0.37 -18.55
N ASP A 220 -4.04 -0.76 -19.73
CA ASP A 220 -4.21 0.14 -20.87
C ASP A 220 -5.15 1.30 -20.56
N ASN A 221 -6.29 1.02 -19.92
CA ASN A 221 -7.25 2.04 -19.53
C ASN A 221 -6.67 3.06 -18.53
N ILE A 222 -5.65 2.67 -17.75
CA ILE A 222 -4.99 3.56 -16.79
C ILE A 222 -3.91 4.40 -17.48
N PHE A 223 -3.07 3.79 -18.32
CA PHE A 223 -1.81 4.41 -18.75
C PHE A 223 -1.70 4.74 -20.24
N LYS A 224 -2.50 4.15 -21.14
CA LYS A 224 -2.34 4.42 -22.59
C LYS A 224 -2.91 5.75 -23.05
N ASN A 225 -3.74 6.39 -22.22
CA ASN A 225 -4.37 7.69 -22.52
C ASN A 225 -3.75 8.85 -21.71
N GLU A 226 -2.64 8.62 -21.00
CA GLU A 226 -1.84 9.67 -20.32
C GLU A 226 -0.74 10.21 -21.23
#